data_AF-G8TYS6-F1
#
_entry.id   AF-G8TYS6-F1
#
_cell.length_a   1.000
_cell.length_b   1.000
_cell.length_c   1.000
_cell.angle_alpha   90.00
_cell.angle_beta   90.00
_cell.angle_gamma   90.00
#
_symmetry.space_group_name_H-M   'P 1'
#
loop_
_entity.id
_entity.type
_entity.pdbx_description
1 polymer ?
#
loop_
_entity_poly.entity_id
_entity_poly.type
_entity_poly.pdbx_seq_one_letter_code
_entity_poly.pdbx_strand_id
1 'polypeptide(L)'
;MAAPRPSLPGELGRLIDEFVTHKQALGYRYRVESEQLARLARVAQDDPIRDRVIPQTVVDRWVARVPGERWGTQRIRVSCLRVFLQWARSRGYITPLLPPLKRQSAPYVPYIFSEKEITGFFHACDTMEVYPGTDKHLLLPMLFRLLYGTGLRVSEACQLRFADVDWVRGTLLIRESKGGKDRLVAVSPSLRDGLQRWRAHLLTRQPAPTWFFETRNGQPPSRHWIYRQFRQSLWRAGIPHAGRGTGPRVHDLRHTFCVRALKHLVDEGLDVYAALPILSAYVGHASPTATEGYVRLTADLYPEVITAVVQVTGTTIPEVNDGPTH
;
A
#
# COMPACT_ATOMS: atom_id res chain seq x y z
N MET A 1 16.96 -16.96 -4.44
CA MET A 1 16.23 -18.04 -3.74
C MET A 1 16.19 -17.70 -2.26
N ALA A 2 15.01 -17.72 -1.62
CA ALA A 2 14.94 -17.57 -0.16
C ALA A 2 15.43 -18.87 0.48
N ALA A 3 16.16 -18.78 1.61
CA ALA A 3 16.62 -19.95 2.34
C ALA A 3 15.42 -20.86 2.71
N PRO A 4 15.54 -22.20 2.58
CA PRO A 4 14.49 -23.11 2.97
C PRO A 4 14.21 -22.93 4.46
N ARG A 5 12.92 -22.85 4.79
CA ARG A 5 12.47 -22.74 6.16
C ARG A 5 12.84 -24.02 6.92
N PRO A 6 13.27 -23.97 8.20
CA PRO A 6 13.34 -25.17 9.01
C PRO A 6 11.95 -25.83 9.05
N SER A 7 11.91 -27.13 8.76
CA SER A 7 10.68 -27.93 8.77
C SER A 7 9.99 -27.80 10.12
N LEU A 8 8.71 -27.46 10.11
CA LEU A 8 7.94 -27.33 11.35
C LEU A 8 7.69 -28.73 11.94
N PRO A 9 7.90 -28.94 13.25
CA PRO A 9 7.68 -30.25 13.85
C PRO A 9 6.20 -30.62 13.87
N GLY A 10 5.92 -31.93 13.76
CA GLY A 10 4.57 -32.50 13.88
C GLY A 10 3.75 -32.52 12.58
N GLU A 11 2.59 -33.17 12.63
CA GLU A 11 1.69 -33.31 11.47
C GLU A 11 1.16 -31.96 10.96
N LEU A 12 0.81 -31.04 11.88
CA LEU A 12 0.37 -29.69 11.51
C LEU A 12 1.46 -28.92 10.75
N GLY A 13 2.74 -29.10 11.14
CA GLY A 13 3.87 -28.49 10.46
C GLY A 13 3.97 -28.92 9.00
N ARG A 14 3.92 -30.24 8.75
CA ARG A 14 3.88 -30.82 7.39
C ARG A 14 2.70 -30.31 6.58
N LEU A 15 1.51 -30.27 7.19
CA LEU A 15 0.29 -29.80 6.54
C LEU A 15 0.37 -28.31 6.14
N ILE A 16 1.01 -27.48 6.97
CA ILE A 16 1.27 -26.07 6.66
C ILE A 16 2.26 -25.94 5.49
N ASP A 17 3.33 -26.73 5.49
CA ASP A 17 4.33 -26.69 4.41
C ASP A 17 3.72 -27.13 3.07
N GLU A 18 2.87 -28.16 3.07
CA GLU A 18 2.08 -28.55 1.90
C GLU A 18 1.14 -27.42 1.43
N PHE A 19 0.44 -26.76 2.35
CA PHE A 19 -0.44 -25.65 2.02
C PHE A 19 0.31 -24.47 1.39
N VAL A 20 1.46 -24.11 1.97
CA VAL A 20 2.30 -23.02 1.45
C VAL A 20 2.82 -23.38 0.07
N THR A 21 3.29 -24.60 -0.13
CA THR A 21 3.74 -25.11 -1.44
C THR A 21 2.62 -25.07 -2.46
N HIS A 22 1.41 -25.53 -2.09
CA HIS A 22 0.23 -25.47 -2.95
C HIS A 22 -0.10 -24.03 -3.35
N LYS A 23 -0.06 -23.08 -2.42
CA LYS A 23 -0.32 -21.66 -2.73
C LYS A 23 0.76 -21.03 -3.60
N GLN A 24 2.01 -21.42 -3.42
CA GLN A 24 3.12 -20.98 -4.27
C GLN A 24 3.01 -21.54 -5.69
N ALA A 25 2.60 -22.80 -5.84
CA ALA A 25 2.33 -23.41 -7.14
C ALA A 25 1.20 -22.70 -7.90
N LEU A 26 0.22 -22.12 -7.19
CA LEU A 26 -0.83 -21.26 -7.75
C LEU A 26 -0.35 -19.82 -8.06
N GLY A 27 0.94 -19.52 -7.92
CA GLY A 27 1.53 -18.22 -8.25
C GLY A 27 1.50 -17.19 -7.11
N TYR A 28 1.03 -17.55 -5.91
CA TYR A 28 1.04 -16.63 -4.77
C TYR A 28 2.40 -16.63 -4.03
N ARG A 29 2.90 -15.46 -3.61
CA ARG A 29 4.20 -15.36 -2.92
C ARG A 29 4.23 -16.05 -1.54
N TYR A 30 3.15 -15.91 -0.76
CA TYR A 30 2.96 -16.53 0.58
C TYR A 30 4.13 -16.38 1.57
N ARG A 31 4.87 -15.26 1.54
CA ARG A 31 6.01 -15.02 2.45
C ARG A 31 5.57 -14.69 3.87
N VAL A 32 4.62 -13.76 4.02
CA VAL A 32 4.15 -13.32 5.34
C VAL A 32 3.17 -14.34 5.92
N GLU A 33 2.30 -14.88 5.08
CA GLU A 33 1.29 -15.87 5.43
C GLU A 33 1.94 -17.16 5.95
N SER A 34 3.01 -17.62 5.29
CA SER A 34 3.78 -18.76 5.79
C SER A 34 4.36 -18.47 7.18
N GLU A 35 4.96 -17.29 7.41
CA GLU A 35 5.46 -16.91 8.73
C GLU A 35 4.38 -16.95 9.81
N GLN A 36 3.18 -16.47 9.50
CA GLN A 36 2.02 -16.56 10.39
C GLN A 36 1.64 -18.02 10.66
N LEU A 37 1.47 -18.85 9.63
CA LEU A 37 1.07 -20.24 9.81
C LEU A 37 2.09 -21.06 10.61
N ALA A 38 3.38 -20.78 10.48
CA ALA A 38 4.37 -21.42 11.36
C ALA A 38 4.26 -21.03 12.83
N ARG A 39 3.70 -19.86 13.13
CA ARG A 39 3.35 -19.52 14.51
C ARG A 39 2.14 -20.33 14.98
N LEU A 40 1.21 -20.69 14.09
CA LEU A 40 0.11 -21.61 14.40
C LEU A 40 0.65 -22.98 14.81
N ALA A 41 1.64 -23.52 14.10
CA ALA A 41 2.30 -24.78 14.46
C ALA A 41 2.90 -24.76 15.88
N ARG A 42 3.47 -23.63 16.29
CA ARG A 42 3.97 -23.44 17.67
C ARG A 42 2.86 -23.39 18.71
N VAL A 43 1.73 -22.76 18.39
CA VAL A 43 0.55 -22.69 19.30
C VAL A 43 -0.08 -24.07 19.53
N ALA A 44 0.08 -24.99 18.58
CA ALA A 44 -0.45 -26.35 18.65
C ALA A 44 0.49 -27.37 19.31
N GLN A 45 1.63 -26.94 19.88
CA GLN A 45 2.58 -27.88 20.51
C GLN A 45 1.94 -28.68 21.65
N ASP A 46 1.06 -28.06 22.42
CA ASP A 46 0.37 -28.73 23.54
C ASP A 46 -0.88 -29.52 23.11
N ASP A 47 -1.33 -29.37 21.86
CA ASP A 47 -2.53 -30.03 21.33
C ASP A 47 -2.33 -30.41 19.86
N PRO A 48 -1.53 -31.45 19.60
CA PRO A 48 -1.14 -31.84 18.24
C PRO A 48 -2.32 -32.46 17.48
N ILE A 49 -2.28 -32.33 16.16
CA ILE A 49 -3.22 -33.07 15.29
C ILE A 49 -3.03 -34.57 15.50
N ARG A 50 -4.14 -35.29 15.64
CA ARG A 50 -4.23 -36.76 15.65
C ARG A 50 -5.37 -37.19 14.75
N ASP A 51 -5.20 -38.28 14.03
CA ASP A 51 -6.23 -38.87 13.16
C ASP A 51 -6.88 -37.85 12.21
N ARG A 52 -6.06 -36.93 11.67
CA ARG A 52 -6.49 -35.84 10.78
C ARG A 52 -7.52 -34.88 11.41
N VAL A 53 -7.62 -34.82 12.73
CA VAL A 53 -8.48 -33.88 13.46
C VAL A 53 -7.66 -32.66 13.89
N ILE A 54 -8.05 -31.48 13.41
CA ILE A 54 -7.52 -30.21 13.92
C ILE A 54 -8.29 -29.83 15.19
N PRO A 55 -7.67 -29.70 16.36
CA PRO A 55 -8.39 -29.39 17.59
C PRO A 55 -9.02 -27.98 17.57
N GLN A 56 -10.21 -27.83 18.16
CA GLN A 56 -10.89 -26.53 18.33
C GLN A 56 -10.03 -25.56 19.17
N THR A 57 -9.34 -26.07 20.18
CA THR A 57 -8.41 -25.34 21.06
C THR A 57 -7.32 -24.62 20.28
N VAL A 58 -6.77 -25.22 19.22
CA VAL A 58 -5.74 -24.62 18.36
C VAL A 58 -6.31 -23.42 17.61
N VAL A 59 -7.54 -23.54 17.10
CA VAL A 59 -8.27 -22.45 16.44
C VAL A 59 -8.59 -21.34 17.42
N ASP A 60 -9.05 -21.66 18.62
CA ASP A 60 -9.41 -20.66 19.64
C ASP A 60 -8.21 -19.86 20.13
N ARG A 61 -7.10 -20.55 20.46
CA ARG A 61 -5.83 -19.91 20.83
C ARG A 61 -5.31 -19.03 19.70
N TRP A 62 -5.47 -19.45 18.44
CA TRP A 62 -5.12 -18.60 17.31
C TRP A 62 -6.08 -17.42 17.18
N VAL A 63 -7.38 -17.58 17.30
CA VAL A 63 -8.31 -16.47 17.08
C VAL A 63 -8.22 -15.42 18.20
N ALA A 64 -7.81 -15.81 19.41
CA ALA A 64 -7.57 -14.90 20.53
C ALA A 64 -6.65 -13.72 20.14
N ARG A 65 -7.01 -12.51 20.57
CA ARG A 65 -6.15 -11.32 20.38
C ARG A 65 -4.90 -11.45 21.23
N VAL A 66 -3.77 -11.15 20.61
CA VAL A 66 -2.51 -11.01 21.32
C VAL A 66 -2.44 -9.59 21.93
N PRO A 67 -1.87 -9.40 23.13
CA PRO A 67 -1.66 -8.06 23.69
C PRO A 67 -0.98 -7.12 22.67
N GLY A 68 -1.55 -5.94 22.47
CA GLY A 68 -1.06 -4.94 21.51
C GLY A 68 -1.41 -5.19 20.03
N GLU A 69 -2.09 -6.28 19.67
CA GLU A 69 -2.46 -6.60 18.29
C GLU A 69 -3.60 -5.69 17.78
N ARG A 70 -3.41 -5.01 16.64
CA ARG A 70 -4.50 -4.22 16.03
C ARG A 70 -5.57 -5.11 15.42
N TRP A 71 -6.81 -4.60 15.38
CA TRP A 71 -7.95 -5.29 14.74
C TRP A 71 -7.67 -5.76 13.30
N GLY A 72 -7.06 -4.91 12.48
CA GLY A 72 -6.68 -5.27 11.11
C GLY A 72 -5.65 -6.40 11.05
N THR A 73 -4.68 -6.41 11.96
CA THR A 73 -3.68 -7.47 12.08
C THR A 73 -4.32 -8.79 12.47
N GLN A 74 -5.20 -8.79 13.48
CA GLN A 74 -5.96 -9.98 13.88
C GLN A 74 -6.82 -10.49 12.70
N ARG A 75 -7.52 -9.59 11.99
CA ARG A 75 -8.35 -9.96 10.84
C ARG A 75 -7.55 -10.65 9.74
N ILE A 76 -6.38 -10.14 9.38
CA ILE A 76 -5.49 -10.78 8.39
C ILE A 76 -5.07 -12.17 8.87
N ARG A 77 -4.68 -12.27 10.15
CA ARG A 77 -4.23 -13.52 10.78
C ARG A 77 -5.33 -14.58 10.83
N VAL A 78 -6.56 -14.20 11.15
CA VAL A 78 -7.76 -15.07 11.15
C VAL A 78 -8.17 -15.40 9.71
N SER A 79 -8.06 -14.47 8.76
CA SER A 79 -8.33 -14.73 7.35
C SER A 79 -7.38 -15.79 6.78
N CYS A 80 -6.09 -15.73 7.13
CA CYS A 80 -5.11 -16.73 6.73
C CYS A 80 -5.47 -18.12 7.27
N LEU A 81 -5.86 -18.20 8.56
CA LEU A 81 -6.34 -19.45 9.16
C LEU A 81 -7.57 -20.00 8.44
N ARG A 82 -8.56 -19.16 8.10
CA ARG A 82 -9.77 -19.62 7.40
C ARG A 82 -9.45 -20.30 6.07
N VAL A 83 -8.57 -19.70 5.26
CA VAL A 83 -8.16 -20.27 3.97
C VAL A 83 -7.40 -21.58 4.17
N PHE A 84 -6.54 -21.64 5.19
CA PHE A 84 -5.84 -22.89 5.56
C PHE A 84 -6.81 -23.99 5.98
N LEU A 85 -7.78 -23.71 6.86
CA LEU A 85 -8.77 -24.70 7.32
C LEU A 85 -9.66 -25.20 6.18
N GLN A 86 -10.09 -24.32 5.27
CA GLN A 86 -10.83 -24.71 4.06
C GLN A 86 -10.01 -25.65 3.19
N TRP A 87 -8.73 -25.35 2.97
CA TRP A 87 -7.84 -26.22 2.21
C TRP A 87 -7.58 -27.55 2.93
N ALA A 88 -7.34 -27.55 4.24
CA ALA A 88 -7.14 -28.78 5.01
C ALA A 88 -8.37 -29.69 4.95
N ARG A 89 -9.58 -29.11 5.03
CA ARG A 89 -10.84 -29.85 4.84
C ARG A 89 -10.93 -30.53 3.47
N SER A 90 -10.48 -29.85 2.40
CA SER A 90 -10.42 -30.44 1.06
C SER A 90 -9.43 -31.61 0.92
N ARG A 91 -8.51 -31.77 1.88
CA ARG A 91 -7.52 -32.85 1.96
C ARG A 91 -7.95 -33.98 2.91
N GLY A 92 -9.19 -33.93 3.39
CA GLY A 92 -9.78 -34.93 4.27
C GLY A 92 -9.46 -34.74 5.76
N TYR A 93 -9.07 -33.53 6.19
CA TYR A 93 -8.96 -33.21 7.61
C TYR A 93 -10.32 -32.80 8.19
N ILE A 94 -10.59 -33.27 9.40
CA ILE A 94 -11.72 -32.80 10.21
C ILE A 94 -11.29 -31.48 10.84
N THR A 95 -11.97 -30.39 10.46
CA THR A 95 -11.63 -29.05 10.92
C THR A 95 -12.77 -28.43 11.72
N PRO A 96 -12.45 -27.60 12.73
CA PRO A 96 -13.39 -26.70 13.38
C PRO A 96 -14.19 -25.84 12.40
N LEU A 97 -15.29 -25.28 12.90
CA LEU A 97 -16.03 -24.25 12.17
C LEU A 97 -15.13 -23.04 11.89
N LEU A 98 -15.33 -22.43 10.72
CA LEU A 98 -14.51 -21.29 10.32
C LEU A 98 -14.80 -20.10 11.25
N PRO A 99 -13.76 -19.51 11.88
CA PRO A 99 -13.97 -18.43 12.83
C PRO A 99 -14.58 -17.20 12.14
N PRO A 100 -15.50 -16.49 12.79
CA PRO A 100 -16.09 -15.28 12.22
C PRO A 100 -15.02 -14.20 12.04
N LEU A 101 -15.06 -13.52 10.89
CA LEU A 101 -14.25 -12.32 10.70
C LEU A 101 -15.00 -11.16 11.32
N LYS A 102 -14.51 -10.64 12.45
CA LYS A 102 -15.08 -9.43 13.04
C LYS A 102 -15.05 -8.28 12.03
N ARG A 103 -16.17 -7.54 11.96
CA ARG A 103 -16.32 -6.35 11.12
C ARG A 103 -15.34 -5.29 11.63
N GLN A 104 -14.71 -4.59 10.68
CA GLN A 104 -13.70 -3.59 11.02
C GLN A 104 -14.37 -2.43 11.77
N SER A 105 -13.69 -1.87 12.78
CA SER A 105 -14.01 -0.53 13.29
C SER A 105 -13.84 0.50 12.16
N ALA A 106 -14.46 1.68 12.34
CA ALA A 106 -14.68 2.71 11.32
C ALA A 106 -13.50 2.86 10.32
N PRO A 107 -13.81 3.05 9.02
CA PRO A 107 -12.79 3.19 7.99
C PRO A 107 -11.88 4.36 8.33
N TYR A 108 -10.57 4.13 8.24
CA TYR A 108 -9.58 5.19 8.41
C TYR A 108 -9.77 6.25 7.33
N VAL A 109 -9.86 7.51 7.73
CA VAL A 109 -9.92 8.68 6.84
C VAL A 109 -8.49 9.09 6.49
N PRO A 110 -8.10 9.08 5.20
CA PRO A 110 -6.79 9.57 4.76
C PRO A 110 -6.52 11.01 5.18
N TYR A 111 -5.27 11.29 5.54
CA TYR A 111 -4.80 12.67 5.69
C TYR A 111 -4.56 13.27 4.31
N ILE A 112 -5.15 14.43 4.02
CA ILE A 112 -4.89 15.16 2.78
C ILE A 112 -4.17 16.45 3.15
N PHE A 113 -2.96 16.62 2.61
CA PHE A 113 -2.15 17.80 2.92
C PHE A 113 -2.70 19.03 2.19
N SER A 114 -2.91 20.10 2.95
CA SER A 114 -3.17 21.43 2.39
C SER A 114 -1.95 21.97 1.64
N GLU A 115 -2.15 23.02 0.82
CA GLU A 115 -1.05 23.68 0.11
C GLU A 115 0.03 24.21 1.04
N LYS A 116 -0.37 24.83 2.15
CA LYS A 116 0.55 25.37 3.15
C LYS A 116 1.38 24.25 3.78
N GLU A 117 0.75 23.13 4.13
CA GLU A 117 1.45 22.01 4.75
C GLU A 117 2.39 21.30 3.78
N ILE A 118 1.96 21.02 2.54
CA ILE A 118 2.83 20.33 1.58
C ILE A 118 4.03 21.21 1.18
N THR A 119 3.81 22.52 1.06
CA THR A 119 4.87 23.51 0.82
C THR A 119 5.85 23.55 2.00
N GLY A 120 5.34 23.66 3.23
CA GLY A 120 6.16 23.63 4.45
C GLY A 120 6.93 22.31 4.61
N PHE A 121 6.31 21.19 4.27
CA PHE A 121 6.94 19.87 4.28
C PHE A 121 8.11 19.78 3.29
N PHE A 122 7.93 20.23 2.05
CA PHE A 122 9.01 20.22 1.07
C PHE A 122 10.11 21.24 1.40
N HIS A 123 9.75 22.41 1.92
CA HIS A 123 10.72 23.38 2.42
C HIS A 123 11.59 22.78 3.55
N ALA A 124 10.98 22.06 4.50
CA ALA A 124 11.71 21.36 5.56
C ALA A 124 12.60 20.21 5.06
N CYS A 125 12.25 19.61 3.91
CA CYS A 125 13.10 18.63 3.25
C CYS A 125 14.30 19.30 2.55
N ASP A 126 14.06 20.40 1.84
CA ASP A 126 15.08 21.11 1.05
C ASP A 126 16.12 21.82 1.94
N THR A 127 15.70 22.28 3.12
CA THR A 127 16.56 22.92 4.12
C THR A 127 17.20 21.92 5.08
N MET A 128 17.22 20.63 4.72
CA MET A 128 17.83 19.60 5.55
C MET A 128 19.34 19.81 5.65
N GLU A 129 19.82 19.94 6.88
CA GLU A 129 21.24 20.02 7.18
C GLU A 129 22.05 18.90 6.51
N VAL A 130 23.11 19.30 5.83
CA VAL A 130 24.06 18.42 5.17
C VAL A 130 24.86 17.70 6.23
N TYR A 131 24.74 16.38 6.28
CA TYR A 131 25.51 15.58 7.22
C TYR A 131 26.64 14.85 6.47
N PRO A 132 27.91 14.97 6.91
CA PRO A 132 29.02 14.27 6.29
C PRO A 132 28.76 12.76 6.20
N GLY A 133 29.12 12.16 5.07
CA GLY A 133 28.96 10.72 4.88
C GLY A 133 27.60 10.27 4.34
N THR A 134 26.59 11.15 4.24
CA THR A 134 25.27 10.81 3.67
C THR A 134 24.75 11.87 2.69
N ASP A 135 24.11 11.40 1.63
CA ASP A 135 23.40 12.23 0.65
C ASP A 135 21.88 12.25 0.90
N LYS A 136 21.44 11.96 2.13
CA LYS A 136 20.02 11.96 2.49
C LYS A 136 19.32 13.29 2.17
N HIS A 137 20.04 14.41 2.25
CA HIS A 137 19.53 15.75 1.97
C HIS A 137 19.23 15.96 0.47
N LEU A 138 19.81 15.16 -0.42
CA LEU A 138 19.48 15.13 -1.86
C LEU A 138 18.43 14.05 -2.17
N LEU A 139 18.59 12.87 -1.55
CA LEU A 139 17.73 11.71 -1.78
C LEU A 139 16.30 11.96 -1.30
N LEU A 140 16.12 12.42 -0.06
CA LEU A 140 14.80 12.51 0.57
C LEU A 140 13.85 13.52 -0.09
N PRO A 141 14.28 14.75 -0.40
CA PRO A 141 13.39 15.70 -1.07
C PRO A 141 12.94 15.18 -2.43
N MET A 142 13.84 14.54 -3.18
CA MET A 142 13.52 13.96 -4.48
C MET A 142 12.63 12.73 -4.39
N LEU A 143 12.87 11.85 -3.41
CA LEU A 143 12.00 10.69 -3.15
C LEU A 143 10.58 11.14 -2.78
N PHE A 144 10.43 12.10 -1.88
CA PHE A 144 9.11 12.58 -1.50
C PHE A 144 8.40 13.34 -2.62
N ARG A 145 9.13 14.12 -3.43
CA ARG A 145 8.57 14.77 -4.62
C ARG A 145 8.11 13.75 -5.66
N LEU A 146 8.84 12.65 -5.84
CA LEU A 146 8.39 11.57 -6.70
C LEU A 146 7.07 10.99 -6.18
N LEU A 147 7.01 10.62 -4.89
CA LEU A 147 5.78 10.05 -4.30
C LEU A 147 4.58 11.01 -4.41
N TYR A 148 4.79 12.29 -4.15
CA TYR A 148 3.76 13.31 -4.25
C TYR A 148 3.36 13.61 -5.70
N GLY A 149 4.31 13.69 -6.63
CA GLY A 149 4.05 14.08 -8.02
C GLY A 149 3.54 12.95 -8.92
N THR A 150 3.56 11.70 -8.44
CA THR A 150 3.16 10.52 -9.24
C THR A 150 2.22 9.57 -8.49
N GLY A 151 1.94 9.83 -7.23
CA GLY A 151 1.13 8.94 -6.40
C GLY A 151 1.73 7.53 -6.23
N LEU A 152 3.02 7.31 -6.47
CA LEU A 152 3.64 5.99 -6.30
C LEU A 152 3.51 5.51 -4.85
N ARG A 153 3.46 4.18 -4.67
CA ARG A 153 3.64 3.59 -3.34
C ARG A 153 5.12 3.72 -2.95
N VAL A 154 5.39 3.92 -1.65
CA VAL A 154 6.77 3.97 -1.15
C VAL A 154 7.59 2.73 -1.55
N SER A 155 6.98 1.54 -1.58
CA SER A 155 7.65 0.32 -2.04
C SER A 155 8.01 0.35 -3.51
N GLU A 156 7.17 0.93 -4.36
CA GLU A 156 7.42 1.07 -5.80
C GLU A 156 8.58 2.03 -6.03
N ALA A 157 8.60 3.18 -5.34
CA ALA A 157 9.72 4.12 -5.41
C ALA A 157 11.04 3.51 -4.92
N CYS A 158 11.03 2.73 -3.82
CA CYS A 158 12.23 2.04 -3.35
C CYS A 158 12.74 0.99 -4.34
N GLN A 159 11.85 0.38 -5.12
CA GLN A 159 12.19 -0.69 -6.06
C GLN A 159 12.40 -0.18 -7.49
N LEU A 160 12.32 1.13 -7.72
CA LEU A 160 12.58 1.72 -9.02
C LEU A 160 14.06 1.54 -9.36
N ARG A 161 14.35 0.87 -10.47
CA ARG A 161 15.73 0.68 -10.94
C ARG A 161 16.20 1.92 -11.69
N PHE A 162 17.51 2.14 -11.69
CA PHE A 162 18.10 3.25 -12.44
C PHE A 162 17.79 3.17 -13.95
N ALA A 163 17.79 1.94 -14.50
CA ALA A 163 17.50 1.66 -15.90
C ALA A 163 16.00 1.73 -16.27
N ASP A 164 15.10 1.78 -15.28
CA ASP A 164 13.64 1.80 -15.51
C ASP A 164 13.09 3.22 -15.71
N VAL A 165 13.96 4.22 -15.86
CA VAL A 165 13.59 5.62 -16.11
C VAL A 165 13.90 5.99 -17.56
N ASP A 166 12.84 6.24 -18.34
CA ASP A 166 12.95 6.78 -19.69
C ASP A 166 13.02 8.31 -19.63
N TRP A 167 14.20 8.86 -19.93
CA TRP A 167 14.47 10.29 -19.86
C TRP A 167 13.91 11.07 -21.05
N VAL A 168 13.76 10.42 -22.20
CA VAL A 168 13.26 11.03 -23.44
C VAL A 168 11.75 11.21 -23.30
N ARG A 169 11.05 10.12 -22.94
CA ARG A 169 9.59 10.13 -22.77
C ARG A 169 9.16 10.69 -21.42
N GLY A 170 10.01 10.60 -20.40
CA GLY A 170 9.69 10.98 -19.01
C GLY A 170 8.67 10.04 -18.42
N THR A 171 8.96 8.75 -18.53
CA THR A 171 8.10 7.69 -18.01
C THR A 171 8.92 6.78 -17.13
N LEU A 172 8.33 6.35 -16.02
CA LEU A 172 8.90 5.38 -15.10
C LEU A 172 8.25 4.02 -15.37
N LEU A 173 9.07 2.99 -15.55
CA LEU A 173 8.59 1.62 -15.59
C LEU A 173 8.48 1.06 -14.16
N ILE A 174 7.26 0.93 -13.68
CA ILE A 174 6.98 0.38 -12.35
C ILE A 174 6.73 -1.11 -12.47
N ARG A 175 7.72 -1.89 -12.06
CA ARG A 175 7.68 -3.35 -12.10
C ARG A 175 6.91 -3.95 -10.92
N GLU A 176 6.31 -5.12 -11.16
CA GLU A 176 5.69 -5.94 -10.11
C GLU A 176 4.71 -5.18 -9.20
N SER A 177 3.90 -4.30 -9.78
CA SER A 177 2.89 -3.58 -8.99
C SER A 177 1.86 -4.55 -8.39
N LYS A 178 0.99 -4.07 -7.49
CA LYS A 178 0.00 -4.93 -6.81
C LYS A 178 -0.77 -5.78 -7.83
N GLY A 179 -0.57 -7.10 -7.80
CA GLY A 179 -1.13 -8.05 -8.78
C GLY A 179 -0.15 -8.55 -9.84
N GLY A 180 1.14 -8.22 -9.75
CA GLY A 180 2.19 -8.70 -10.65
C GLY A 180 2.21 -8.04 -12.03
N LYS A 181 1.53 -6.90 -12.19
CA LYS A 181 1.47 -6.17 -13.47
C LYS A 181 2.46 -5.02 -13.48
N ASP A 182 3.12 -4.82 -14.60
CA ASP A 182 3.95 -3.64 -14.83
C ASP A 182 3.08 -2.48 -15.31
N ARG A 183 3.48 -1.24 -15.00
CA ARG A 183 2.82 -0.04 -15.55
C ARG A 183 3.82 1.07 -15.82
N LEU A 184 3.50 1.90 -16.81
CA LEU A 184 4.22 3.14 -17.08
C LEU A 184 3.57 4.28 -16.31
N VAL A 185 4.40 5.12 -15.70
CA VAL A 185 3.97 6.31 -14.95
C VAL A 185 4.66 7.51 -15.56
N ALA A 186 3.88 8.39 -16.20
CA ALA A 186 4.39 9.65 -16.74
C ALA A 186 4.75 10.62 -15.61
N VAL A 187 5.86 11.35 -15.76
CA VAL A 187 6.28 12.41 -14.83
C VAL A 187 6.06 13.79 -15.46
N SER A 188 5.65 14.76 -14.64
CA SER A 188 5.56 16.15 -15.07
C SER A 188 6.94 16.69 -15.48
N PRO A 189 7.01 17.71 -16.36
CA PRO A 189 8.27 18.34 -16.74
C PRO A 189 9.08 18.82 -15.52
N SER A 190 8.44 19.50 -14.57
CA SER A 190 9.08 19.99 -13.36
C SER A 190 9.67 18.88 -12.48
N LEU A 191 8.98 17.74 -12.38
CA LEU A 191 9.49 16.58 -11.66
C LEU A 191 10.67 15.94 -12.41
N ARG A 192 10.59 15.87 -13.74
CA ARG A 192 11.67 15.35 -14.60
C ARG A 192 12.97 16.11 -14.38
N ASP A 193 12.92 17.44 -14.32
CA ASP A 193 14.11 18.28 -14.10
C ASP A 193 14.76 17.98 -12.75
N GLY A 194 13.94 17.81 -11.70
CA GLY A 194 14.43 17.38 -10.40
C GLY A 194 15.06 15.99 -10.43
N LEU A 195 14.44 15.04 -11.13
CA LEU A 195 14.95 13.67 -11.28
C LEU A 195 16.27 13.65 -12.06
N GLN A 196 16.44 14.54 -13.05
CA GLN A 196 17.70 14.70 -13.78
C GLN A 196 18.82 15.22 -12.89
N ARG A 197 18.55 16.20 -12.01
CA ARG A 197 19.55 16.66 -11.02
C ARG A 197 19.99 15.53 -10.08
N TRP A 198 19.03 14.75 -9.59
CA TRP A 198 19.34 13.57 -8.77
C TRP A 198 20.13 12.51 -9.53
N ARG A 199 19.76 12.24 -10.79
CA ARG A 199 20.49 11.33 -11.68
C ARG A 199 21.95 11.78 -11.86
N ALA A 200 22.19 13.06 -12.11
CA ALA A 200 23.54 13.59 -12.26
C ALA A 200 24.39 13.31 -11.02
N HIS A 201 23.83 13.50 -9.81
CA HIS A 201 24.48 13.14 -8.56
C HIS A 201 24.75 11.63 -8.46
N LEU A 202 23.79 10.77 -8.79
CA LEU A 202 23.98 9.32 -8.77
C LEU A 202 25.08 8.83 -9.70
N LEU A 203 25.24 9.46 -10.87
CA LEU A 203 26.28 9.10 -11.84
C LEU A 203 27.70 9.44 -11.35
N THR A 204 27.85 10.24 -10.29
CA THR A 204 29.15 10.48 -9.64
C THR A 204 29.60 9.32 -8.74
N ARG A 205 28.71 8.36 -8.45
CA ARG A 205 28.98 7.24 -7.55
C ARG A 205 29.72 6.11 -8.26
N GLN A 206 30.54 5.41 -7.48
CA GLN A 206 31.16 4.14 -7.88
C GLN A 206 30.88 3.08 -6.80
N PRO A 207 30.40 1.89 -7.19
CA PRO A 207 30.02 1.46 -8.54
C PRO A 207 28.78 2.21 -9.08
N ALA A 208 28.46 1.99 -10.36
CA ALA A 208 27.27 2.55 -10.99
C ALA A 208 25.98 2.14 -10.24
N PRO A 209 24.99 3.04 -10.13
CA PRO A 209 23.78 2.79 -9.35
C PRO A 209 22.92 1.69 -9.95
N THR A 210 22.44 0.79 -9.11
CA THR A 210 21.43 -0.22 -9.50
C THR A 210 20.03 0.33 -9.30
N TRP A 211 19.83 1.06 -8.20
CA TRP A 211 18.53 1.59 -7.81
C TRP A 211 18.46 3.08 -8.07
N PHE A 212 17.28 3.55 -8.47
CA PHE A 212 17.08 4.98 -8.69
C PHE A 212 17.07 5.77 -7.37
N PHE A 213 16.65 5.16 -6.27
CA PHE A 213 16.95 5.66 -4.93
C PHE A 213 17.81 4.63 -4.23
N GLU A 214 19.06 4.99 -3.98
CA GLU A 214 20.07 4.11 -3.43
C GLU A 214 20.76 4.83 -2.27
N THR A 215 20.90 4.15 -1.15
CA THR A 215 21.74 4.65 -0.05
C THR A 215 23.20 4.32 -0.34
N ARG A 216 24.14 4.91 0.41
CA ARG A 216 25.58 4.76 0.17
C ARG A 216 26.09 3.30 0.17
N ASN A 217 25.34 2.37 0.73
CA ASN A 217 25.69 0.94 0.75
C ASN A 217 25.25 0.17 -0.52
N GLY A 218 24.75 0.84 -1.56
CA GLY A 218 24.31 0.16 -2.78
C GLY A 218 22.87 -0.35 -2.75
N GLN A 219 22.14 -0.14 -1.65
CA GLN A 219 20.82 -0.72 -1.43
C GLN A 219 19.70 0.34 -1.42
N PRO A 220 18.47 -0.04 -1.76
CA PRO A 220 17.31 0.82 -1.61
C PRO A 220 17.14 1.30 -0.16
N PRO A 221 16.66 2.54 0.05
CA PRO A 221 16.30 3.01 1.38
C PRO A 221 15.20 2.12 1.97
N SER A 222 15.37 1.70 3.22
CA SER A 222 14.35 0.90 3.88
C SER A 222 13.10 1.74 4.16
N ARG A 223 11.92 1.14 4.02
CA ARG A 223 10.63 1.81 4.33
C ARG A 223 10.57 2.35 5.75
N HIS A 224 11.22 1.66 6.70
CA HIS A 224 11.31 2.11 8.09
C HIS A 224 12.15 3.39 8.21
N TRP A 225 13.30 3.43 7.54
CA TRP A 225 14.14 4.63 7.50
C TRP A 225 13.41 5.80 6.84
N ILE A 226 12.77 5.59 5.68
CA ILE A 226 11.97 6.63 5.01
C ILE A 226 10.88 7.16 5.95
N TYR A 227 10.15 6.29 6.63
CA TYR A 227 9.12 6.71 7.58
C TYR A 227 9.71 7.54 8.73
N ARG A 228 10.88 7.18 9.25
CA ARG A 228 11.56 7.96 10.29
C ARG A 228 11.95 9.35 9.77
N GLN A 229 12.50 9.44 8.56
CA GLN A 229 12.88 10.72 7.95
C GLN A 229 11.65 11.57 7.61
N PHE A 230 10.57 10.95 7.13
CA PHE A 230 9.28 11.61 6.89
C PHE A 230 8.74 12.27 8.16
N ARG A 231 8.75 11.55 9.30
CA ARG A 231 8.34 12.12 10.59
C ARG A 231 9.21 13.30 11.04
N GLN A 232 10.51 13.23 10.76
CA GLN A 232 11.43 14.33 11.07
C GLN A 232 11.11 15.56 10.22
N SER A 233 10.83 15.38 8.92
CA SER A 233 10.40 16.46 8.03
C SER A 233 9.05 17.05 8.45
N LEU A 234 8.07 16.23 8.84
CA LEU A 234 6.80 16.72 9.39
C LEU A 234 7.00 17.58 10.63
N TRP A 235 7.83 17.12 11.57
CA TRP A 235 8.13 17.86 12.80
C TRP A 235 8.77 19.22 12.50
N ARG A 236 9.75 19.26 11.58
CA ARG A 236 10.38 20.51 11.13
C ARG A 236 9.41 21.45 10.40
N ALA A 237 8.43 20.90 9.70
CA ALA A 237 7.38 21.66 9.04
C ALA A 237 6.26 22.11 10.00
N GLY A 238 6.34 21.78 11.30
CA GLY A 238 5.30 22.08 12.28
C GLY A 238 4.01 21.28 12.10
N ILE A 239 4.06 20.17 11.36
CA ILE A 239 2.88 19.33 11.07
C ILE A 239 2.73 18.27 12.19
N PRO A 240 1.60 18.26 12.93
CA PRO A 240 1.41 17.37 14.06
C PRO A 240 1.47 15.88 13.67
N HIS A 241 2.21 15.09 14.45
CA HIS A 241 2.24 13.64 14.32
C HIS A 241 2.36 12.96 15.69
N ALA A 242 1.21 12.65 16.30
CA ALA A 242 1.13 12.10 17.66
C ALA A 242 1.44 10.59 17.77
N GLY A 243 1.73 9.89 16.67
CA GLY A 243 2.25 8.51 16.73
C GLY A 243 1.63 7.59 15.69
N ARG A 244 1.86 6.27 15.81
CA ARG A 244 1.36 5.30 14.82
C ARG A 244 -0.17 5.30 14.81
N GLY A 245 -0.76 5.86 13.77
CA GLY A 245 -2.22 5.94 13.58
C GLY A 245 -2.81 7.32 13.92
N THR A 246 -1.98 8.25 14.39
CA THR A 246 -2.40 9.62 14.71
C THR A 246 -1.42 10.59 14.04
N GLY A 247 -1.84 11.13 12.89
CA GLY A 247 -1.06 12.03 12.04
C GLY A 247 -0.79 11.46 10.64
N PRO A 248 -0.11 12.24 9.79
CA PRO A 248 0.13 11.88 8.39
C PRO A 248 1.11 10.71 8.25
N ARG A 249 0.91 9.90 7.21
CA ARG A 249 1.73 8.76 6.82
C ARG A 249 2.38 9.07 5.47
N VAL A 250 3.47 8.36 5.14
CA VAL A 250 4.09 8.48 3.81
C VAL A 250 3.10 8.21 2.67
N HIS A 251 2.15 7.29 2.87
CA HIS A 251 1.11 6.97 1.88
C HIS A 251 0.11 8.11 1.67
N ASP A 252 0.01 9.06 2.61
CA ASP A 252 -0.91 10.19 2.52
C ASP A 252 -0.44 11.22 1.49
N LEU A 253 0.85 11.22 1.10
CA LEU A 253 1.34 11.94 -0.09
C LEU A 253 0.64 11.46 -1.36
N ARG A 254 0.42 10.14 -1.50
CA ARG A 254 -0.32 9.57 -2.63
C ARG A 254 -1.80 9.92 -2.56
N HIS A 255 -2.41 9.87 -1.38
CA HIS A 255 -3.82 10.26 -1.26
C HIS A 255 -4.00 11.74 -1.66
N THR A 256 -3.08 12.60 -1.24
CA THR A 256 -3.06 14.02 -1.63
C THR A 256 -2.87 14.19 -3.13
N PHE A 257 -1.95 13.44 -3.76
CA PHE A 257 -1.81 13.41 -5.23
C PHE A 257 -3.12 13.05 -5.91
N CYS A 258 -3.76 11.95 -5.51
CA CYS A 258 -4.98 11.45 -6.15
C CYS A 258 -6.11 12.47 -6.09
N VAL A 259 -6.34 13.08 -4.92
CA VAL A 259 -7.38 14.10 -4.73
C VAL A 259 -7.13 15.31 -5.62
N ARG A 260 -5.89 15.80 -5.67
CA ARG A 260 -5.52 16.97 -6.48
C ARG A 260 -5.55 16.68 -7.98
N ALA A 261 -5.07 15.50 -8.39
CA ALA A 261 -5.12 15.07 -9.78
C ALA A 261 -6.57 14.91 -10.25
N LEU A 262 -7.45 14.34 -9.41
CA LEU A 262 -8.87 14.25 -9.73
C LEU A 262 -9.49 15.65 -9.86
N LYS A 263 -9.23 16.54 -8.89
CA LYS A 263 -9.69 17.93 -8.97
C LYS A 263 -9.23 18.61 -10.25
N HIS A 264 -7.95 18.50 -10.59
CA HIS A 264 -7.38 19.10 -11.79
C HIS A 264 -8.06 18.60 -13.07
N LEU A 265 -8.25 17.29 -13.21
CA LEU A 265 -8.94 16.73 -14.38
C LEU A 265 -10.38 17.26 -14.50
N VAL A 266 -11.07 17.41 -13.37
CA VAL A 266 -12.44 17.96 -13.34
C VAL A 266 -12.43 19.45 -13.68
N ASP A 267 -11.47 20.23 -13.16
CA ASP A 267 -11.31 21.65 -13.48
C ASP A 267 -11.00 21.86 -14.98
N GLU A 268 -10.31 20.90 -15.63
CA GLU A 268 -10.07 20.86 -17.08
C GLU A 268 -11.31 20.43 -17.90
N GLY A 269 -12.45 20.19 -17.24
CA GLY A 269 -13.72 19.83 -17.86
C GLY A 269 -13.90 18.33 -18.11
N LEU A 270 -13.02 17.48 -17.57
CA LEU A 270 -13.19 16.03 -17.69
C LEU A 270 -14.25 15.53 -16.70
N ASP A 271 -15.19 14.74 -17.21
CA ASP A 271 -16.21 14.10 -16.37
C ASP A 271 -15.58 13.22 -15.27
N VAL A 272 -16.15 13.27 -14.06
CA VAL A 272 -15.63 12.55 -12.89
C VAL A 272 -15.56 11.04 -13.13
N TYR A 273 -16.58 10.44 -13.76
CA TYR A 273 -16.61 9.02 -14.07
C TYR A 273 -15.61 8.63 -15.18
N ALA A 274 -15.19 9.57 -16.03
CA ALA A 274 -14.09 9.38 -16.98
C ALA A 274 -12.70 9.56 -16.31
N ALA A 275 -12.56 10.52 -15.41
CA ALA A 275 -11.32 10.81 -14.70
C ALA A 275 -10.90 9.66 -13.76
N LEU A 276 -11.86 9.01 -13.10
CA LEU A 276 -11.60 7.96 -12.11
C LEU A 276 -10.88 6.73 -12.69
N PRO A 277 -11.31 6.12 -13.81
CA PRO A 277 -10.58 5.04 -14.46
C PRO A 277 -9.15 5.42 -14.85
N ILE A 278 -8.96 6.64 -15.38
CA ILE A 278 -7.63 7.14 -15.79
C ILE A 278 -6.72 7.21 -14.58
N LEU A 279 -7.17 7.88 -13.51
CA LEU A 279 -6.40 7.99 -12.27
C LEU A 279 -6.13 6.61 -11.66
N SER A 280 -7.15 5.74 -11.62
CA SER A 280 -7.05 4.37 -11.11
C SER A 280 -5.99 3.55 -11.84
N ALA A 281 -5.95 3.63 -13.17
CA ALA A 281 -4.95 2.98 -14.00
C ALA A 281 -3.55 3.55 -13.73
N TYR A 282 -3.41 4.89 -13.71
CA TYR A 282 -2.15 5.59 -13.46
C TYR A 282 -1.55 5.18 -12.09
N VAL A 283 -2.37 5.19 -11.04
CA VAL A 283 -1.91 4.86 -9.68
C VAL A 283 -1.85 3.35 -9.40
N GLY A 284 -2.34 2.50 -10.32
CA GLY A 284 -2.34 1.04 -10.18
C GLY A 284 -3.26 0.55 -9.05
N HIS A 285 -4.53 0.95 -9.08
CA HIS A 285 -5.58 0.41 -8.23
C HIS A 285 -6.13 -0.90 -8.81
N ALA A 286 -6.08 -1.97 -8.01
CA ALA A 286 -6.62 -3.28 -8.40
C ALA A 286 -8.11 -3.44 -8.07
N SER A 287 -8.73 -2.47 -7.38
CA SER A 287 -10.13 -2.54 -6.95
C SER A 287 -10.81 -1.17 -7.12
N PRO A 288 -12.02 -1.09 -7.71
CA PRO A 288 -12.80 0.14 -7.84
C PRO A 288 -13.10 0.83 -6.51
N THR A 289 -13.27 0.08 -5.42
CA THR A 289 -13.59 0.62 -4.08
C THR A 289 -12.51 1.54 -3.53
N ALA A 290 -11.24 1.33 -3.93
CA ALA A 290 -10.14 2.22 -3.55
C ALA A 290 -10.21 3.57 -4.28
N THR A 291 -10.90 3.63 -5.41
CA THR A 291 -11.04 4.79 -6.28
C THR A 291 -12.28 5.59 -5.91
N GLU A 292 -13.38 4.93 -5.54
CA GLU A 292 -14.59 5.56 -4.97
C GLU A 292 -14.29 6.38 -3.71
N GLY A 293 -13.37 5.90 -2.86
CA GLY A 293 -12.91 6.66 -1.69
C GLY A 293 -12.32 8.03 -2.03
N TYR A 294 -11.69 8.19 -3.21
CA TYR A 294 -11.18 9.50 -3.62
C TYR A 294 -12.26 10.46 -4.07
N VAL A 295 -13.34 9.98 -4.68
CA VAL A 295 -14.49 10.83 -5.04
C VAL A 295 -15.03 11.50 -3.80
N ARG A 296 -15.33 10.69 -2.77
CA ARG A 296 -15.85 11.19 -1.50
C ARG A 296 -14.89 12.17 -0.83
N LEU A 297 -13.60 11.82 -0.74
CA LEU A 297 -12.59 12.70 -0.14
C LEU A 297 -12.40 14.00 -0.92
N THR A 298 -12.48 13.96 -2.25
CA THR A 298 -12.34 15.15 -3.10
C THR A 298 -13.58 16.03 -2.97
N ALA A 299 -14.77 15.42 -2.97
CA ALA A 299 -16.04 16.10 -2.73
C ALA A 299 -16.12 16.79 -1.37
N ASP A 300 -15.64 16.12 -0.30
CA ASP A 300 -15.58 16.69 1.05
C ASP A 300 -14.63 17.91 1.13
N LEU A 301 -13.59 17.95 0.29
CA LEU A 301 -12.58 19.02 0.26
C LEU A 301 -12.87 20.12 -0.78
N TYR A 302 -13.58 19.78 -1.84
CA TYR A 302 -13.92 20.63 -2.99
C TYR A 302 -15.38 20.40 -3.37
N PRO A 303 -16.34 21.01 -2.66
CA PRO A 303 -17.77 20.79 -2.87
C PRO A 303 -18.24 21.04 -4.31
N GLU A 304 -17.59 21.95 -5.03
CA GLU A 304 -17.82 22.22 -6.46
C GLU A 304 -17.65 20.99 -7.37
N VAL A 305 -16.85 19.99 -6.97
CA VAL A 305 -16.71 18.72 -7.70
C VAL A 305 -18.03 17.92 -7.63
N ILE A 306 -18.82 18.06 -6.55
CA ILE A 306 -20.14 17.44 -6.43
C ILE A 306 -21.13 18.08 -7.40
N THR A 307 -21.07 19.40 -7.59
CA THR A 307 -21.97 20.10 -8.53
C THR A 307 -21.83 19.54 -9.95
N ALA A 308 -20.59 19.22 -10.37
CA ALA A 308 -20.34 18.54 -11.64
C ALA A 308 -20.91 17.11 -11.69
N VAL A 309 -20.83 16.35 -10.59
CA VAL A 309 -21.42 15.01 -10.48
C VAL A 309 -22.96 15.06 -10.52
N VAL A 310 -23.56 15.99 -9.80
CA VAL A 310 -25.02 16.14 -9.69
C VAL A 310 -25.65 16.59 -10.99
N GLN A 311 -24.98 17.41 -11.80
CA GLN A 311 -25.49 17.79 -13.13
C GLN A 311 -25.63 16.61 -14.10
N VAL A 312 -24.85 15.55 -13.90
CA VAL A 312 -24.88 14.33 -14.74
C VAL A 312 -25.85 13.29 -14.18
N THR A 313 -25.98 13.17 -12.86
CA THR A 313 -26.88 12.17 -12.22
C THR A 313 -28.30 12.69 -11.95
N GLY A 314 -28.53 14.01 -12.06
CA GLY A 314 -29.84 14.63 -11.85
C GLY A 314 -30.92 14.23 -12.88
N THR A 315 -30.54 13.54 -13.95
CA THR A 315 -31.44 13.09 -15.03
C THR A 315 -31.68 11.57 -15.05
N THR A 316 -31.12 10.80 -14.10
CA THR A 316 -31.18 9.32 -14.13
C THR A 316 -32.08 8.68 -13.07
N ILE A 317 -32.89 9.46 -12.37
CA ILE A 317 -34.01 8.92 -11.59
C ILE A 317 -35.27 9.20 -12.41
N PRO A 318 -35.85 8.22 -13.14
CA PRO A 318 -37.15 8.43 -13.74
C PRO A 318 -38.13 8.75 -12.61
N GLU A 319 -38.87 9.85 -12.75
CA GLU A 319 -40.04 10.09 -11.91
C GLU A 319 -40.94 8.86 -12.03
N VAL A 320 -41.18 8.19 -10.90
CA VAL A 320 -42.20 7.16 -10.83
C VAL A 320 -43.52 7.91 -10.95
N ASN A 321 -44.06 7.96 -12.16
CA ASN A 321 -45.46 8.30 -12.35
C ASN A 321 -46.24 7.19 -11.63
N ASP A 322 -46.86 7.54 -10.50
CA ASP A 322 -47.91 6.75 -9.88
C ASP A 322 -49.08 6.67 -10.88
N GLY A 323 -48.99 5.70 -11.79
CA GLY A 323 -50.09 5.31 -12.66
C GLY A 323 -51.26 4.77 -11.83
N PRO A 324 -52.50 4.88 -12.34
CA PRO A 324 -53.68 4.83 -11.49
C PRO A 324 -53.83 3.45 -10.84
N THR A 325 -54.02 3.48 -9.53
CA THR A 325 -54.48 2.35 -8.72
C THR A 325 -55.73 1.74 -9.35
N HIS A 326 -55.63 0.46 -9.73
CA HIS A 326 -56.77 -0.43 -9.98
C HIS A 326 -56.75 -1.58 -8.98
#